data_AF-A0A2V5N1H1-F1
#
_entry.id   AF-A0A2V5N1H1-F1
#
_cell.length_a   1.000
_cell.length_b   1.000
_cell.length_c   1.000
_cell.angle_alpha   90.00
_cell.angle_beta   90.00
_cell.angle_gamma   90.00
#
_symmetry.space_group_name_H-M   'P 1'
#
loop_
_entity.id
_entity.type
_entity.pdbx_description
1 polymer ?
#
loop_
_entity_poly.entity_id
_entity_poly.type
_entity_poly.pdbx_seq_one_letter_code
_entity_poly.pdbx_strand_id
1 'polypeptide(L)'
;MKKIMAILIVALAGVAVTLMIQRRAKAKLAENDAFLRQQDNQLSELAVEQQRLSNLVTRTQRLAAEDQTAELARLRSKAEALRTQTNELGKQVEEIRRSRPAPSASKPESHPPEYYQQLHKMAGAKPTDARNLASVLSLYASDHNGQFPSSLDQVAPYLRKQHLSLSGTNELEIVYRGSFNDLKKLPLGSVAVIRDRQIWASPEGKMMRVYGMADGSGQIVASDDNFQSWEAEHIVLPPSAR
;
A
#
# COMPACT_ATOMS: atom_id res chain seq x y z
N MET A 1 -81.69 29.69 -67.20
CA MET A 1 -81.19 28.34 -66.86
C MET A 1 -79.66 28.26 -66.73
N LYS A 2 -78.86 28.69 -67.72
CA LYS A 2 -77.38 28.57 -67.68
C LYS A 2 -76.67 29.24 -66.47
N LYS A 3 -77.15 30.40 -65.99
CA LYS A 3 -76.54 31.12 -64.84
C LYS A 3 -76.74 30.41 -63.48
N ILE A 4 -77.87 29.71 -63.30
CA ILE A 4 -78.19 28.97 -62.07
C ILE A 4 -77.32 27.72 -61.96
N MET A 5 -77.05 27.05 -63.09
CA MET A 5 -76.18 25.88 -63.15
C MET A 5 -74.72 26.22 -62.80
N ALA A 6 -74.23 27.38 -63.24
CA ALA A 6 -72.87 27.84 -62.91
C ALA A 6 -72.68 28.12 -61.41
N ILE A 7 -73.68 28.71 -60.75
CA ILE A 7 -73.64 28.99 -59.30
C ILE A 7 -73.64 27.69 -58.49
N LEU A 8 -74.41 26.68 -58.93
CA LEU A 8 -74.47 25.38 -58.26
C LEU A 8 -73.13 24.63 -58.32
N ILE A 9 -72.42 24.70 -59.45
CA ILE A 9 -71.11 24.06 -59.64
C ILE A 9 -70.04 24.72 -58.77
N VAL A 10 -70.03 26.06 -58.69
CA VAL A 10 -69.09 26.79 -57.82
C VAL A 10 -69.36 26.50 -56.34
N ALA A 11 -70.63 26.40 -55.94
CA ALA A 11 -71.00 26.04 -54.57
C ALA A 11 -70.56 24.61 -54.21
N LEU A 12 -70.76 23.63 -55.10
CA LEU A 12 -70.32 22.24 -54.90
C LEU A 12 -68.78 22.12 -54.84
N ALA A 13 -68.06 22.88 -55.66
CA ALA A 13 -66.60 22.92 -55.64
C ALA A 13 -66.06 23.47 -54.30
N GLY A 14 -66.67 24.52 -53.73
CA GLY A 14 -66.27 25.08 -52.44
C GLY A 14 -66.45 24.11 -51.26
N VAL A 15 -67.53 23.33 -51.28
CA VAL A 15 -67.79 22.29 -50.26
C VAL A 15 -66.76 21.15 -50.36
N ALA A 16 -66.40 20.74 -51.57
CA ALA A 16 -65.40 19.69 -51.80
C ALA A 16 -64.00 20.09 -51.29
N VAL A 17 -63.57 21.34 -51.56
CA VAL A 17 -62.27 21.87 -51.07
C VAL A 17 -62.25 21.94 -49.53
N THR A 18 -63.32 22.41 -48.91
CA THR A 18 -63.42 22.52 -47.44
C THR A 18 -63.37 21.14 -46.76
N LEU A 19 -64.08 20.15 -47.30
CA LEU A 19 -64.04 18.76 -46.81
C LEU A 19 -62.65 18.13 -46.97
N MET A 20 -61.94 18.44 -48.06
CA MET A 20 -60.60 17.94 -48.29
C MET A 20 -59.60 18.50 -47.29
N ILE A 21 -59.69 19.80 -46.95
CA ILE A 21 -58.87 20.44 -45.91
C ILE A 21 -59.19 19.83 -44.54
N GLN A 22 -60.47 19.64 -44.21
CA GLN A 22 -60.87 19.00 -42.94
C GLN A 22 -60.34 17.57 -42.81
N ARG A 23 -60.38 16.77 -43.89
CA ARG A 23 -59.83 15.41 -43.88
C ARG A 23 -58.32 15.41 -43.68
N ARG A 24 -57.60 16.32 -44.35
CA ARG A 24 -56.14 16.47 -44.17
C ARG A 24 -55.78 16.91 -42.76
N ALA A 25 -56.55 17.84 -42.18
CA ALA A 25 -56.35 18.29 -40.80
C ALA A 25 -56.60 17.16 -39.79
N LYS A 26 -57.70 16.41 -39.95
CA LYS A 26 -58.01 15.24 -39.09
C LYS A 26 -56.97 14.13 -39.21
N ALA A 27 -56.48 13.85 -40.42
CA ALA A 27 -55.44 12.86 -40.64
C ALA A 27 -54.12 13.26 -39.96
N LYS A 28 -53.68 14.52 -40.09
CA LYS A 28 -52.48 15.02 -39.41
C LYS A 28 -52.61 15.03 -37.89
N LEU A 29 -53.77 15.36 -37.34
CA LEU A 29 -54.02 15.30 -35.91
C LEU A 29 -53.90 13.87 -35.39
N ALA A 30 -54.51 12.89 -36.08
CA ALA A 30 -54.41 11.49 -35.72
C ALA A 30 -52.97 10.95 -35.81
N GLU A 31 -52.20 11.39 -36.80
CA GLU A 31 -50.78 11.04 -36.96
C GLU A 31 -49.91 11.60 -35.83
N ASN A 32 -50.11 12.88 -35.46
CA ASN A 32 -49.41 13.47 -34.32
C ASN A 32 -49.79 12.81 -32.99
N ASP A 33 -51.07 12.51 -32.77
CA ASP A 33 -51.50 11.80 -31.56
C ASP A 33 -50.88 10.40 -31.48
N ALA A 34 -50.77 9.69 -32.61
CA ALA A 34 -50.10 8.39 -32.66
C ALA A 34 -48.59 8.52 -32.35
N PHE A 35 -47.92 9.52 -32.91
CA PHE A 35 -46.51 9.79 -32.66
C PHE A 35 -46.23 10.20 -31.21
N LEU A 36 -47.08 11.04 -30.63
CA LEU A 36 -46.99 11.44 -29.22
C LEU A 36 -47.19 10.24 -28.28
N ARG A 37 -48.18 9.38 -28.56
CA ARG A 37 -48.37 8.13 -27.80
C ARG A 37 -47.18 7.19 -27.93
N GLN A 38 -46.56 7.13 -29.10
CA GLN A 38 -45.35 6.33 -29.29
C GLN A 38 -44.20 6.87 -28.44
N GLN A 39 -43.97 8.19 -28.42
CA GLN A 39 -42.96 8.80 -27.56
C GLN A 39 -43.23 8.56 -26.08
N ASP A 40 -44.48 8.71 -25.64
CA ASP A 40 -44.87 8.48 -24.24
C ASP A 40 -44.61 7.03 -23.81
N ASN A 41 -44.92 6.07 -24.69
CA ASN A 41 -44.59 4.66 -24.47
C ASN A 41 -43.07 4.43 -24.37
N GLN A 42 -42.28 5.05 -25.24
CA GLN A 42 -40.81 4.95 -25.19
C GLN A 42 -40.23 5.56 -23.90
N LEU A 43 -40.74 6.70 -23.46
CA LEU A 43 -40.32 7.34 -22.21
C LEU A 43 -40.70 6.49 -20.99
N SER A 44 -41.90 5.89 -21.01
CA SER A 44 -42.35 4.97 -19.96
C SER A 44 -41.46 3.72 -19.87
N GLU A 45 -41.11 3.12 -21.03
CA GLU A 45 -40.20 1.98 -21.10
C GLU A 45 -38.82 2.31 -20.53
N LEU A 46 -38.24 3.45 -20.95
CA LEU A 46 -36.96 3.95 -20.44
C LEU A 46 -37.00 4.23 -18.94
N ALA A 47 -38.10 4.80 -18.42
CA ALA A 47 -38.26 5.05 -16.99
C ALA A 47 -38.29 3.75 -16.18
N VAL A 48 -38.97 2.71 -16.69
CA VAL A 48 -38.98 1.38 -16.08
C VAL A 48 -37.58 0.75 -16.10
N GLU A 49 -36.84 0.91 -17.20
CA GLU A 49 -35.48 0.39 -17.31
C GLU A 49 -34.51 1.11 -16.36
N GLN A 50 -34.58 2.44 -16.27
CA GLN A 50 -33.79 3.20 -15.29
C GLN A 50 -34.09 2.76 -13.87
N GLN A 51 -35.36 2.54 -13.54
CA GLN A 51 -35.74 2.07 -12.20
C GLN A 51 -35.19 0.68 -11.92
N ARG A 52 -35.18 -0.22 -12.91
CA ARG A 52 -34.57 -1.55 -12.80
C ARG A 52 -33.06 -1.48 -12.62
N LEU A 53 -32.37 -0.67 -13.41
CA LEU A 53 -30.92 -0.46 -13.31
C LEU A 53 -30.54 0.15 -11.96
N SER A 54 -31.28 1.18 -11.52
CA SER A 54 -31.10 1.82 -10.22
C SER A 54 -31.25 0.82 -9.06
N ASN A 55 -32.28 -0.02 -9.12
CA ASN A 55 -32.49 -1.09 -8.14
C ASN A 55 -31.37 -2.14 -8.16
N LEU A 56 -30.87 -2.51 -9.34
CA LEU A 56 -29.76 -3.45 -9.48
C LEU A 56 -28.48 -2.87 -8.89
N VAL A 57 -28.15 -1.62 -9.21
CA VAL A 57 -26.97 -0.91 -8.68
C VAL A 57 -27.05 -0.83 -7.16
N THR A 58 -28.19 -0.41 -6.61
CA THR A 58 -28.41 -0.34 -5.15
C THR A 58 -28.22 -1.71 -4.48
N ARG A 59 -28.74 -2.78 -5.10
CA ARG A 59 -28.57 -4.16 -4.60
C ARG A 59 -27.12 -4.61 -4.62
N THR A 60 -26.39 -4.34 -5.69
CA THR A 60 -24.96 -4.70 -5.79
C THR A 60 -24.09 -3.93 -4.80
N GLN A 61 -24.33 -2.64 -4.61
CA GLN A 61 -23.61 -1.82 -3.62
C GLN A 61 -23.84 -2.33 -2.20
N ARG A 62 -25.08 -2.71 -1.86
CA ARG A 62 -25.40 -3.27 -0.55
C ARG A 62 -24.70 -4.59 -0.30
N LEU A 63 -24.71 -5.52 -1.26
CA LEU A 63 -24.01 -6.80 -1.15
C LEU A 63 -22.49 -6.61 -1.00
N ALA A 64 -21.91 -5.68 -1.76
CA ALA A 64 -20.48 -5.36 -1.65
C ALA A 64 -20.12 -4.74 -0.28
N ALA A 65 -20.97 -3.86 0.26
CA ALA A 65 -20.76 -3.28 1.59
C ALA A 65 -20.92 -4.33 2.71
N GLU A 66 -21.88 -5.24 2.58
CA GLU A 66 -22.08 -6.35 3.52
C GLU A 66 -20.88 -7.33 3.49
N ASP A 67 -20.34 -7.64 2.31
CA ASP A 67 -19.15 -8.49 2.16
C ASP A 67 -17.89 -7.83 2.74
N GLN A 68 -17.65 -6.54 2.45
CA GLN A 68 -16.53 -5.78 3.02
C GLN A 68 -16.59 -5.68 4.55
N THR A 69 -17.78 -5.50 5.11
CA THR A 69 -17.95 -5.42 6.57
C THR A 69 -17.75 -6.77 7.24
N ALA A 70 -18.22 -7.87 6.62
CA ALA A 70 -17.95 -9.22 7.09
C ALA A 70 -16.46 -9.58 7.01
N GLU A 71 -15.78 -9.20 5.93
CA GLU A 71 -14.34 -9.41 5.76
C GLU A 71 -13.53 -8.62 6.80
N LEU A 72 -13.86 -7.35 7.04
CA LEU A 72 -13.24 -6.55 8.10
C LEU A 72 -13.44 -7.15 9.49
N ALA A 73 -14.64 -7.63 9.80
CA ALA A 73 -14.90 -8.30 11.08
C ALA A 73 -14.05 -9.58 11.23
N ARG A 74 -13.93 -10.36 10.16
CA ARG A 74 -13.08 -11.57 10.12
C ARG A 74 -11.60 -11.26 10.25
N LEU A 75 -11.12 -10.19 9.63
CA LEU A 75 -9.73 -9.75 9.74
C LEU A 75 -9.42 -9.24 11.16
N ARG A 76 -10.35 -8.51 11.79
CA ARG A 76 -10.21 -8.09 13.19
C ARG A 76 -10.14 -9.27 14.15
N SER A 77 -11.00 -10.29 13.98
CA SER A 77 -10.93 -11.48 14.84
C SER A 77 -9.63 -12.27 14.65
N LYS A 78 -9.14 -12.38 13.41
CA LYS A 78 -7.81 -12.96 13.14
C LYS A 78 -6.68 -12.15 13.77
N ALA A 79 -6.73 -10.83 13.69
CA ALA A 79 -5.73 -9.95 14.29
C ALA A 79 -5.72 -10.06 15.81
N GLU A 80 -6.89 -10.13 16.46
CA GLU A 80 -7.00 -10.35 17.90
C GLU A 80 -6.45 -11.72 18.31
N ALA A 81 -6.76 -12.79 17.56
CA ALA A 81 -6.23 -14.12 17.80
C ALA A 81 -4.70 -14.20 17.64
N LEU A 82 -4.13 -13.51 16.65
CA LEU A 82 -2.68 -13.42 16.49
C LEU A 82 -2.03 -12.60 17.62
N ARG A 83 -2.70 -11.55 18.10
CA ARG A 83 -2.23 -10.75 19.23
C ARG A 83 -2.20 -11.58 20.51
N THR A 84 -3.22 -12.38 20.78
CA THR A 84 -3.23 -13.28 21.94
C THR A 84 -2.16 -14.36 21.82
N GLN A 85 -1.98 -14.95 20.64
CA GLN A 85 -0.90 -15.92 20.39
C GLN A 85 0.49 -15.32 20.64
N THR A 86 0.73 -14.10 20.15
CA THR A 86 2.00 -13.37 20.39
C THR A 86 2.20 -13.09 21.87
N ASN A 87 1.16 -12.68 22.59
CA ASN A 87 1.23 -12.42 24.03
C ASN A 87 1.51 -13.69 24.84
N GLU A 88 0.92 -14.83 24.46
CA GLU A 88 1.19 -16.11 25.13
C GLU A 88 2.60 -16.62 24.84
N LEU A 89 3.09 -16.46 23.60
CA LEU A 89 4.50 -16.73 23.29
C LEU A 89 5.43 -15.84 24.12
N GLY A 90 5.11 -14.55 24.26
CA GLY A 90 5.86 -13.62 25.11
C GLY A 90 5.89 -14.07 26.58
N LYS A 91 4.76 -14.53 27.13
CA LYS A 91 4.70 -15.08 28.49
C LYS A 91 5.52 -16.36 28.64
N GLN A 92 5.47 -17.28 27.67
CA GLN A 92 6.28 -18.50 27.67
C GLN A 92 7.77 -18.18 27.63
N VAL A 93 8.19 -17.21 26.80
CA VAL A 93 9.58 -16.74 26.75
C VAL A 93 10.00 -16.15 28.09
N GLU A 94 9.13 -15.38 28.75
CA GLU A 94 9.43 -14.76 30.04
C GLU A 94 9.41 -15.76 31.21
N GLU A 95 8.61 -16.82 31.09
CA GLU A 95 8.62 -17.95 32.02
C GLU A 95 9.88 -18.79 31.85
N ILE A 96 10.30 -19.08 30.60
CA ILE A 96 11.59 -19.71 30.29
C ILE A 96 12.73 -18.86 30.84
N ARG A 97 12.66 -17.53 30.70
CA ARG A 97 13.67 -16.59 31.23
C ARG A 97 13.73 -16.59 32.75
N ARG A 98 12.59 -16.70 33.44
CA ARG A 98 12.52 -16.79 34.92
C ARG A 98 12.93 -18.16 35.46
N SER A 99 12.66 -19.23 34.72
CA SER A 99 13.01 -20.61 35.06
C SER A 99 14.48 -20.90 34.80
N ARG A 100 15.08 -20.17 33.85
CA ARG A 100 16.52 -20.19 33.65
C ARG A 100 17.16 -19.45 34.83
N PRO A 101 18.06 -20.07 35.60
CA PRO A 101 18.90 -19.30 36.50
C PRO A 101 19.55 -18.20 35.67
N ALA A 102 19.55 -16.95 36.17
CA ALA A 102 20.31 -15.88 35.55
C ALA A 102 21.67 -16.47 35.16
N PRO A 103 22.15 -16.33 33.91
CA PRO A 103 23.49 -16.77 33.59
C PRO A 103 24.39 -15.97 34.50
N SER A 104 24.79 -16.58 35.62
CA SER A 104 25.97 -16.19 36.36
C SER A 104 27.02 -16.15 35.28
N ALA A 105 27.55 -14.95 34.99
CA ALA A 105 28.48 -14.70 33.91
C ALA A 105 29.50 -15.82 33.89
N SER A 106 29.22 -16.84 33.08
CA SER A 106 29.99 -18.06 33.07
C SER A 106 31.24 -17.64 32.36
N LYS A 107 32.33 -17.64 33.14
CA LYS A 107 33.71 -17.44 32.71
C LYS A 107 33.85 -17.91 31.26
N PRO A 108 34.38 -17.07 30.34
CA PRO A 108 34.41 -17.40 28.92
C PRO A 108 34.95 -18.82 28.73
N GLU A 109 34.20 -19.68 28.06
CA GLU A 109 34.70 -20.98 27.67
C GLU A 109 36.03 -20.76 26.92
N SER A 110 37.07 -21.47 27.36
CA SER A 110 38.40 -21.37 26.76
C SER A 110 38.37 -22.04 25.39
N HIS A 111 37.87 -21.33 24.39
CA HIS A 111 37.92 -21.79 23.01
C HIS A 111 39.36 -21.68 22.45
N PRO A 112 39.74 -22.55 21.49
CA PRO A 112 41.03 -22.43 20.81
C PRO A 112 41.21 -21.04 20.18
N PRO A 113 42.44 -20.49 20.08
CA PRO A 113 42.69 -19.20 19.44
C PRO A 113 42.09 -19.06 18.02
N GLU A 114 42.01 -20.18 17.29
CA GLU A 114 41.40 -20.27 15.95
C GLU A 114 39.90 -19.93 15.95
N TYR A 115 39.17 -20.28 17.01
CA TYR A 115 37.76 -19.93 17.17
C TYR A 115 37.56 -18.41 17.27
N TYR A 116 38.38 -17.74 18.08
CA TYR A 116 38.34 -16.28 18.20
C TYR A 116 38.78 -15.61 16.91
N GLN A 117 39.77 -16.17 16.21
CA GLN A 117 40.19 -15.66 14.91
C GLN A 117 39.07 -15.77 13.85
N GLN A 118 38.30 -16.86 13.87
CA GLN A 118 37.17 -17.05 12.98
C GLN A 118 36.00 -16.11 13.31
N LEU A 119 35.72 -15.90 14.61
CA LEU A 119 34.75 -14.89 15.06
C LEU A 119 35.17 -13.48 14.63
N HIS A 120 36.44 -13.11 14.76
CA HIS A 120 36.93 -11.81 14.31
C HIS A 120 36.82 -11.64 12.79
N LYS A 121 37.11 -12.70 12.02
CA LYS A 121 36.94 -12.68 10.55
C LYS A 121 35.47 -12.53 10.16
N MET A 122 34.56 -13.28 10.79
CA MET A 122 33.12 -13.17 10.54
C MET A 122 32.60 -11.79 10.96
N ALA A 123 32.96 -11.32 12.16
CA ALA A 123 32.60 -10.01 12.68
C ALA A 123 33.17 -8.85 11.84
N GLY A 124 34.32 -9.03 11.19
CA GLY A 124 34.91 -8.03 10.29
C GLY A 124 34.14 -7.85 8.97
N ALA A 125 33.48 -8.91 8.47
CA ALA A 125 32.63 -8.82 7.30
C ALA A 125 31.29 -8.11 7.60
N LYS A 126 30.77 -8.27 8.84
CA LYS A 126 29.46 -7.73 9.21
C LYS A 126 29.32 -6.20 9.01
N PRO A 127 30.21 -5.31 9.51
CA PRO A 127 30.09 -3.88 9.30
C PRO A 127 30.36 -3.47 7.84
N THR A 128 31.13 -4.27 7.10
CA THR A 128 31.37 -4.03 5.67
C THR A 128 30.10 -4.21 4.85
N ASP A 129 29.33 -5.27 5.12
CA ASP A 129 28.02 -5.49 4.49
C ASP A 129 27.02 -4.38 4.80
N ALA A 130 26.96 -3.94 6.07
CA ALA A 130 26.08 -2.84 6.47
C ALA A 130 26.48 -1.50 5.85
N ARG A 131 27.80 -1.21 5.78
CA ARG A 131 28.36 -0.06 5.07
C ARG A 131 27.99 -0.09 3.58
N ASN A 132 28.18 -1.23 2.93
CA ASN A 132 27.90 -1.40 1.50
C ASN A 132 26.41 -1.18 1.21
N LEU A 133 25.52 -1.77 2.02
CA LEU A 133 24.08 -1.54 1.87
C LEU A 133 23.70 -0.08 2.15
N ALA A 134 24.19 0.53 3.23
CA ALA A 134 23.88 1.92 3.56
C ALA A 134 24.30 2.87 2.42
N SER A 135 25.45 2.60 1.80
CA SER A 135 25.94 3.35 0.64
C SER A 135 25.01 3.22 -0.57
N VAL A 136 24.56 2.00 -0.91
CA VAL A 136 23.65 1.82 -2.07
C VAL A 136 22.24 2.31 -1.81
N LEU A 137 21.78 2.35 -0.55
CA LEU A 137 20.52 2.98 -0.17
C LEU A 137 20.54 4.49 -0.47
N SER A 138 21.65 5.17 -0.14
CA SER A 138 21.84 6.59 -0.46
C SER A 138 21.94 6.85 -1.97
N LEU A 139 22.58 5.94 -2.72
CA LEU A 139 22.58 6.00 -4.19
C LEU A 139 21.18 5.81 -4.77
N TYR A 140 20.44 4.80 -4.30
CA TYR A 140 19.05 4.58 -4.71
C TYR A 140 18.20 5.83 -4.45
N ALA A 141 18.31 6.42 -3.25
CA ALA A 141 17.56 7.62 -2.91
C ALA A 141 17.89 8.79 -3.84
N SER A 142 19.16 8.93 -4.26
CA SER A 142 19.56 9.97 -5.21
C SER A 142 18.86 9.83 -6.56
N ASP A 143 18.64 8.60 -7.02
CA ASP A 143 17.94 8.29 -8.28
C ASP A 143 16.41 8.27 -8.13
N HIS A 144 15.88 8.24 -6.90
CA HIS A 144 14.45 8.10 -6.59
C HIS A 144 13.92 9.26 -5.73
N ASN A 145 14.15 10.50 -6.17
CA ASN A 145 13.58 11.71 -5.56
C ASN A 145 13.93 11.89 -4.07
N GLY A 146 15.07 11.36 -3.64
CA GLY A 146 15.51 11.36 -2.26
C GLY A 146 14.77 10.36 -1.37
N GLN A 147 14.01 9.40 -1.89
CA GLN A 147 13.30 8.41 -1.08
C GLN A 147 14.11 7.13 -0.88
N PHE A 148 14.20 6.66 0.37
CA PHE A 148 14.80 5.36 0.66
C PHE A 148 13.97 4.22 0.04
N PRO A 149 14.61 3.10 -0.31
CA PRO A 149 13.90 1.93 -0.82
C PRO A 149 12.99 1.31 0.26
N SER A 150 11.90 0.69 -0.17
CA SER A 150 10.97 -0.01 0.71
C SER A 150 11.41 -1.45 1.02
N SER A 151 12.29 -2.02 0.19
CA SER A 151 12.91 -3.34 0.36
C SER A 151 14.37 -3.31 -0.11
N LEU A 152 15.21 -4.17 0.47
CA LEU A 152 16.59 -4.37 0.03
C LEU A 152 16.68 -4.94 -1.40
N ASP A 153 15.63 -5.59 -1.91
CA ASP A 153 15.61 -6.11 -3.28
C ASP A 153 15.74 -4.98 -4.32
N GLN A 154 15.23 -3.79 -4.00
CA GLN A 154 15.26 -2.63 -4.90
C GLN A 154 16.67 -2.08 -5.13
N VAL A 155 17.62 -2.40 -4.23
CA VAL A 155 19.01 -1.93 -4.33
C VAL A 155 19.96 -2.98 -4.90
N ALA A 156 19.48 -4.18 -5.23
CA ALA A 156 20.29 -5.23 -5.86
C ALA A 156 20.98 -4.77 -7.18
N PRO A 157 20.35 -3.98 -8.06
CA PRO A 157 21.03 -3.44 -9.24
C PRO A 157 22.20 -2.50 -8.90
N TYR A 158 22.09 -1.74 -7.80
CA TYR A 158 23.10 -0.77 -7.36
C TYR A 158 24.33 -1.48 -6.79
N LEU A 159 24.13 -2.58 -6.05
CA LEU A 159 25.24 -3.43 -5.58
C LEU A 159 26.06 -3.95 -6.77
N ARG A 160 25.39 -4.48 -7.80
CA ARG A 160 26.06 -4.97 -9.02
C ARG A 160 26.79 -3.85 -9.76
N LYS A 161 26.14 -2.70 -9.96
CA LYS A 161 26.71 -1.53 -10.64
C LYS A 161 27.98 -1.02 -9.94
N GLN A 162 27.99 -1.05 -8.61
CA GLN A 162 29.13 -0.63 -7.78
C GLN A 162 30.15 -1.74 -7.53
N HIS A 163 29.94 -2.95 -8.09
CA HIS A 163 30.77 -4.13 -7.85
C HIS A 163 30.91 -4.47 -6.35
N LEU A 164 29.89 -4.15 -5.56
CA LEU A 164 29.83 -4.46 -4.14
C LEU A 164 29.19 -5.85 -3.95
N SER A 165 29.81 -6.64 -3.10
CA SER A 165 29.29 -7.95 -2.67
C SER A 165 28.96 -7.91 -1.18
N LEU A 166 27.95 -8.66 -0.80
CA LEU A 166 27.64 -8.93 0.61
C LEU A 166 28.18 -10.32 0.96
N SER A 167 28.77 -10.46 2.14
CA SER A 167 29.30 -11.75 2.60
C SER A 167 28.19 -12.76 2.91
N GLY A 168 26.97 -12.28 3.15
CA GLY A 168 25.83 -13.11 3.57
C GLY A 168 25.89 -13.51 5.05
N THR A 169 26.78 -12.90 5.83
CA THR A 169 26.93 -13.20 7.27
C THR A 169 25.93 -12.46 8.16
N ASN A 170 25.05 -11.64 7.58
CA ASN A 170 24.12 -10.77 8.31
C ASN A 170 22.68 -10.97 7.86
N GLU A 171 21.74 -10.69 8.75
CA GLU A 171 20.31 -10.54 8.43
C GLU A 171 19.94 -9.06 8.51
N LEU A 172 20.31 -8.30 7.48
CA LEU A 172 20.13 -6.85 7.46
C LEU A 172 18.69 -6.46 7.12
N GLU A 173 18.18 -5.44 7.81
CA GLU A 173 16.89 -4.81 7.53
C GLU A 173 17.00 -3.28 7.48
N ILE A 174 16.07 -2.66 6.77
CA ILE A 174 15.95 -1.20 6.67
C ILE A 174 15.12 -0.70 7.85
N VAL A 175 15.73 0.16 8.68
CA VAL A 175 15.06 0.77 9.85
C VAL A 175 14.55 2.19 9.58
N TYR A 176 15.03 2.84 8.51
CA TYR A 176 14.55 4.15 8.06
C TYR A 176 14.01 4.10 6.64
N ARG A 177 12.74 4.48 6.44
CA ARG A 177 12.02 4.42 5.15
C ARG A 177 11.51 5.78 4.67
N GLY A 178 12.06 6.87 5.21
CA GLY A 178 11.67 8.24 4.84
C GLY A 178 12.53 8.83 3.72
N SER A 179 12.51 10.15 3.58
CA SER A 179 13.37 10.83 2.62
C SER A 179 14.77 11.03 3.19
N PHE A 180 15.81 10.71 2.41
CA PHE A 180 17.18 11.10 2.69
C PHE A 180 17.33 12.62 2.89
N ASN A 181 16.48 13.43 2.27
CA ASN A 181 16.48 14.88 2.47
C ASN A 181 16.08 15.29 3.90
N ASP A 182 15.26 14.49 4.58
CA ASP A 182 14.89 14.75 5.97
C ASP A 182 16.08 14.51 6.91
N LEU A 183 16.96 13.59 6.54
CA LEU A 183 18.17 13.27 7.30
C LEU A 183 19.27 14.32 7.17
N LYS A 184 19.29 15.12 6.09
CA LYS A 184 20.35 16.14 5.85
C LYS A 184 20.46 17.20 6.96
N LYS A 185 19.43 17.35 7.79
CA LYS A 185 19.42 18.26 8.95
C LYS A 185 20.03 17.64 10.21
N LEU A 186 20.33 16.35 10.19
CA LEU A 186 20.86 15.57 11.30
C LEU A 186 22.32 15.19 11.04
N PRO A 187 23.11 14.90 12.08
CA PRO A 187 24.42 14.28 11.92
C PRO A 187 24.24 12.87 11.31
N LEU A 188 24.53 12.71 10.02
CA LEU A 188 24.26 11.47 9.29
C LEU A 188 24.97 10.23 9.88
N GLY A 189 26.14 10.41 10.49
CA GLY A 189 26.87 9.35 11.20
C GLY A 189 26.23 8.92 12.53
N SER A 190 25.20 9.63 12.99
CA SER A 190 24.43 9.31 14.21
C SER A 190 23.05 8.74 13.89
N VAL A 191 22.67 8.62 12.61
CA VAL A 191 21.37 8.08 12.20
C VAL A 191 21.54 6.70 11.59
N ALA A 192 20.97 5.68 12.22
CA ALA A 192 20.95 4.33 11.69
C ALA A 192 19.84 4.19 10.64
N VAL A 193 20.20 3.68 9.46
CA VAL A 193 19.27 3.39 8.35
C VAL A 193 19.14 1.89 8.09
N ILE A 194 20.13 1.11 8.53
CA ILE A 194 20.16 -0.35 8.47
C ILE A 194 20.50 -0.92 9.84
N ARG A 195 19.93 -2.09 10.14
CA ARG A 195 20.22 -2.88 11.34
C ARG A 195 20.40 -4.36 10.99
N ASP A 196 21.33 -5.04 11.65
CA ASP A 196 21.38 -6.51 11.68
C ASP A 196 20.36 -7.05 12.69
N ARG A 197 19.47 -7.95 12.23
CA ARG A 197 18.49 -8.62 13.09
C ARG A 197 19.18 -9.59 14.05
N GLN A 198 20.35 -10.09 13.69
CA GLN A 198 21.14 -10.97 14.53
C GLN A 198 21.93 -10.18 15.57
N ILE A 199 21.99 -10.73 16.79
CA ILE A 199 22.88 -10.28 17.86
C ILE A 199 23.89 -11.39 18.13
N TRP A 200 25.12 -11.03 18.44
CA TRP A 200 26.14 -12.01 18.80
C TRP A 200 26.91 -11.56 20.04
N ALA A 201 27.36 -12.52 20.84
CA ALA A 201 28.24 -12.23 21.96
C ALA A 201 29.66 -11.98 21.43
N SER A 202 30.28 -10.92 21.91
CA SER A 202 31.71 -10.69 21.75
C SER A 202 32.53 -11.73 22.53
N PRO A 203 33.84 -11.86 22.25
CA PRO A 203 34.75 -12.67 23.08
C PRO A 203 34.71 -12.31 24.57
N GLU A 204 34.36 -11.07 24.90
CA GLU A 204 34.24 -10.55 26.27
C GLU A 204 32.84 -10.77 26.87
N GLY A 205 31.93 -11.42 26.13
CA GLY A 205 30.56 -11.72 26.57
C GLY A 205 29.56 -10.59 26.37
N LYS A 206 30.00 -9.39 25.97
CA LYS A 206 29.10 -8.26 25.66
C LYS A 206 28.31 -8.51 24.38
N MET A 207 27.01 -8.24 24.38
CA MET A 207 26.16 -8.41 23.19
C MET A 207 26.45 -7.31 22.18
N MET A 208 26.64 -7.70 20.92
CA MET A 208 26.97 -6.82 19.81
C MET A 208 25.93 -6.92 18.69
N ARG A 209 25.75 -5.81 17.96
CA ARG A 209 24.90 -5.69 16.77
C ARG A 209 25.55 -4.75 15.77
N VAL A 210 25.32 -4.98 14.48
CA VAL A 210 25.76 -4.08 13.40
C VAL A 210 24.65 -3.13 12.99
N TYR A 211 25.04 -1.89 12.71
CA TYR A 211 24.21 -0.87 12.10
C TYR A 211 24.90 -0.29 10.86
N GLY A 212 24.10 0.06 9.85
CA GLY A 212 24.52 0.89 8.73
C GLY A 212 23.95 2.29 8.92
N MET A 213 24.82 3.29 8.87
CA MET A 213 24.49 4.68 9.17
C MET A 213 24.17 5.47 7.91
N ALA A 214 23.44 6.59 8.05
CA ALA A 214 23.01 7.40 6.92
C ALA A 214 24.18 8.05 6.15
N ASP A 215 25.36 8.19 6.78
CA ASP A 215 26.59 8.61 6.12
C ASP A 215 27.27 7.51 5.29
N GLY A 216 26.71 6.30 5.29
CA GLY A 216 27.23 5.13 4.59
C GLY A 216 28.26 4.33 5.39
N SER A 217 28.53 4.67 6.65
CA SER A 217 29.41 3.88 7.53
C SER A 217 28.70 2.66 8.11
N GLY A 218 29.49 1.64 8.48
CA GLY A 218 29.02 0.49 9.26
C GLY A 218 29.59 0.56 10.66
N GLN A 219 28.75 0.41 11.68
CA GLN A 219 29.15 0.48 13.09
C GLN A 219 28.77 -0.80 13.83
N ILE A 220 29.68 -1.26 14.69
CA ILE A 220 29.40 -2.32 15.66
C ILE A 220 29.10 -1.63 16.98
N VAL A 221 27.91 -1.87 17.52
CA VAL A 221 27.49 -1.36 18.81
C VAL A 221 27.49 -2.52 19.78
N ALA A 222 27.92 -2.27 21.02
CA ALA A 222 27.86 -3.23 22.10
C ALA A 222 26.95 -2.69 23.19
N SER A 223 25.94 -3.46 23.59
CA SER A 223 24.98 -3.04 24.63
C SER A 223 24.58 -4.18 25.56
N ASP A 224 24.15 -3.81 26.76
CA ASP A 224 23.64 -4.72 27.78
C ASP A 224 22.12 -4.65 27.92
N ASP A 225 21.48 -3.64 27.30
CA ASP A 225 20.05 -3.35 27.37
C ASP A 225 19.26 -3.79 26.13
N ASN A 226 19.79 -4.78 25.40
CA ASN A 226 19.25 -5.21 24.11
C ASN A 226 19.12 -4.06 23.08
N PHE A 227 20.05 -3.08 23.15
CA PHE A 227 20.18 -1.93 22.26
C PHE A 227 19.07 -0.89 22.37
N GLN A 228 18.21 -0.98 23.40
CA GLN A 228 17.04 -0.11 23.52
C GLN A 228 17.43 1.37 23.62
N SER A 229 18.39 1.73 24.48
CA SER A 229 18.81 3.12 24.65
C SER A 229 19.49 3.66 23.41
N TRP A 230 20.38 2.86 22.80
CA TRP A 230 21.10 3.27 21.59
C TRP A 230 20.13 3.47 20.42
N GLU A 231 19.20 2.54 20.20
CA GLU A 231 18.23 2.65 19.10
C GLU A 231 17.25 3.81 19.28
N ALA A 232 16.87 4.15 20.51
CA ALA A 232 16.02 5.31 20.77
C ALA A 232 16.69 6.63 20.36
N GLU A 233 18.03 6.69 20.42
CA GLU A 233 18.81 7.87 20.03
C GLU A 233 19.17 7.89 18.53
N HIS A 234 19.35 6.72 17.91
CA HIS A 234 19.95 6.62 16.57
C HIS A 234 18.95 6.21 15.48
N ILE A 235 17.81 5.61 15.82
CA ILE A 235 16.74 5.27 14.85
C ILE A 235 15.68 6.36 14.89
N VAL A 236 15.66 7.19 13.85
CA VAL A 236 14.67 8.26 13.71
C VAL A 236 13.43 7.76 12.99
N LEU A 237 12.25 8.17 13.45
CA LEU A 237 11.00 7.93 12.73
C LEU A 237 10.87 8.94 11.60
N PRO A 238 10.45 8.54 10.38
CA PRO A 238 10.16 9.50 9.34
C PRO A 238 9.04 10.45 9.80
N PRO A 239 9.11 11.74 9.47
CA PRO A 239 8.02 12.65 9.79
C PRO A 239 6.73 12.11 9.16
N SER A 240 5.70 11.90 9.99
CA SER A 240 4.41 11.40 9.53
C SER A 240 3.94 12.25 8.35
N ALA A 241 3.63 11.61 7.23
CA ALA A 241 2.98 12.28 6.10
C ALA A 241 1.70 12.95 6.64
N ARG A 242 1.71 14.28 6.69
CA ARG A 242 0.52 15.09 6.94
C ARG A 242 -0.34 15.13 5.69
#